data_AF-A0A6P7F5K7-F1
#
_entry.id   AF-A0A6P7F5K7-F1
#
_cell.length_a   1.000
_cell.length_b   1.000
_cell.length_c   1.000
_cell.angle_alpha   90.00
_cell.angle_beta   90.00
_cell.angle_gamma   90.00
#
_symmetry.space_group_name_H-M   'P 1'
#
loop_
_entity.id
_entity.type
_entity.pdbx_description
1 polymer ?
#
loop_
_entity_poly.entity_id
_entity_poly.type
_entity_poly.pdbx_seq_one_letter_code
_entity_poly.pdbx_strand_id
1 'polypeptide(L)'
;MTENINYCLVTLPSKKWHWRARCGALQLYEKIPKITSQTTLFASSVLNLSELIGIRPDLSPLKKIIYFHENQLIYPVQEIKSRDVQYAYNQITTCLAADIVLFNSEFNMSSFLNNINRILKCLPDHRPKSIKDKIALKSRVLYFPISFPMRSIKEKSMVVLHIVWPHRWEFDKGPNDFFEVLFRLKLENISFQVSVLGEMYSEVPEIFEKAKQVLSENIVQFGYVDSKESYYDVLSSAHVAVSTAKHEFFGVSMLEATYCGCFPLVPNSLVYPEIYPQQCLYKNNEDLYKQLKKLCLDPSLSVKLRQDCEIDIEKYSDTRSIPKYLEIIKCS
;
A
#
# COMPACT_ATOMS: atom_id res chain seq x y z
N MET A 1 -8.39 0.04 24.07
CA MET A 1 -9.14 -1.05 23.38
C MET A 1 -8.27 -2.28 23.03
N THR A 2 -6.94 -2.20 23.03
CA THR A 2 -6.01 -3.35 22.89
C THR A 2 -5.77 -4.13 24.19
N GLU A 3 -6.31 -3.67 25.32
CA GLU A 3 -6.03 -4.18 26.68
C GLU A 3 -6.43 -5.64 26.94
N ASN A 4 -7.08 -6.32 25.99
CA ASN A 4 -7.65 -7.66 26.17
C ASN A 4 -7.05 -8.75 25.26
N ILE A 5 -5.85 -8.55 24.69
CA ILE A 5 -5.10 -9.62 24.00
C ILE A 5 -3.65 -9.61 24.48
N ASN A 6 -3.21 -10.73 25.08
CA ASN A 6 -1.79 -11.00 25.29
C ASN A 6 -1.19 -11.50 23.97
N TYR A 7 -0.13 -10.87 23.48
CA TYR A 7 0.51 -11.24 22.22
C TYR A 7 2.03 -11.35 22.35
N CYS A 8 2.62 -12.25 21.56
CA CYS A 8 4.06 -12.36 21.36
C CYS A 8 4.38 -11.96 19.93
N LEU A 9 5.12 -10.86 19.77
CA LEU A 9 5.55 -10.39 18.45
C LEU A 9 6.89 -11.04 18.08
N VAL A 10 6.88 -11.84 17.02
CA VAL A 10 8.09 -12.47 16.47
C VAL A 10 8.33 -11.91 15.06
N THR A 11 9.44 -11.22 14.86
CA THR A 11 9.72 -10.50 13.62
C THR A 11 11.14 -10.72 13.11
N LEU A 12 11.35 -10.37 11.84
CA LEU A 12 12.64 -10.25 11.19
C LEU A 12 12.79 -8.82 10.65
N PRO A 13 14.03 -8.33 10.44
CA PRO A 13 14.25 -7.01 9.84
C PRO A 13 13.59 -6.90 8.47
N SER A 14 12.99 -5.74 8.17
CA SER A 14 12.25 -5.39 6.94
C SER A 14 13.12 -5.24 5.68
N LYS A 15 14.37 -5.72 5.71
CA LYS A 15 15.31 -5.67 4.59
C LYS A 15 15.37 -7.03 3.89
N LYS A 16 15.73 -7.01 2.60
CA LYS A 16 15.95 -8.22 1.79
C LYS A 16 14.70 -9.12 1.74
N TRP A 17 13.55 -8.55 1.39
CA TRP A 17 12.24 -9.23 1.42
C TRP A 17 12.22 -10.57 0.67
N HIS A 18 12.92 -10.67 -0.46
CA HIS A 18 13.10 -11.92 -1.22
C HIS A 18 13.61 -13.08 -0.35
N TRP A 19 14.56 -12.80 0.55
CA TRP A 19 15.10 -13.79 1.48
C TRP A 19 14.14 -14.05 2.65
N ARG A 20 13.35 -13.06 3.06
CA ARG A 20 12.27 -13.27 4.05
C ARG A 20 11.19 -14.19 3.51
N ALA A 21 10.82 -14.05 2.23
CA ALA A 21 9.83 -14.90 1.58
C ALA A 21 10.31 -16.34 1.36
N ARG A 22 11.63 -16.56 1.23
CA ARG A 22 12.22 -17.90 1.01
C ARG A 22 12.62 -18.62 2.28
N CYS A 23 13.19 -17.90 3.24
CA CYS A 23 13.83 -18.50 4.41
C CYS A 23 13.20 -18.02 5.73
N GLY A 24 12.15 -17.18 5.67
CA GLY A 24 11.52 -16.61 6.86
C GLY A 24 10.99 -17.67 7.82
N ALA A 25 10.42 -18.77 7.31
CA ALA A 25 9.97 -19.90 8.13
C ALA A 25 11.13 -20.50 8.93
N LEU A 26 12.25 -20.82 8.27
CA LEU A 26 13.45 -21.34 8.91
C LEU A 26 14.06 -20.34 9.92
N GLN A 27 14.11 -19.05 9.58
CA GLN A 27 14.66 -18.00 10.44
C GLN A 27 13.80 -17.73 11.69
N LEU A 28 12.49 -17.93 11.59
CA LEU A 28 11.55 -17.78 12.70
C LEU A 28 11.40 -19.06 13.52
N TYR A 29 11.82 -20.21 12.98
CA TYR A 29 11.70 -21.54 13.60
C TYR A 29 12.09 -21.55 15.08
N GLU A 30 13.29 -21.03 15.40
CA GLU A 30 13.83 -21.00 16.77
C GLU A 30 13.34 -19.81 17.58
N LYS A 31 12.84 -18.76 16.92
CA LYS A 31 12.40 -17.52 17.57
C LYS A 31 10.98 -17.61 18.11
N ILE A 32 10.14 -18.47 17.52
CA ILE A 32 8.78 -18.69 18.00
C ILE A 32 8.85 -19.62 19.23
N PRO A 33 8.40 -19.20 20.41
CA PRO A 33 8.41 -20.06 21.60
C PRO A 33 7.53 -21.30 21.39
N LYS A 34 7.65 -22.30 22.26
CA LYS A 34 6.65 -23.38 22.30
C LYS A 34 5.32 -22.80 22.80
N ILE A 35 4.23 -23.13 22.12
CA ILE A 35 2.91 -22.55 22.37
C ILE A 35 1.95 -23.67 22.76
N THR A 36 1.07 -23.41 23.72
CA THR A 36 -0.02 -24.31 24.13
C THR A 36 -1.28 -24.10 23.27
N SER A 37 -2.22 -25.05 23.32
CA SER A 37 -3.52 -24.91 22.65
C SER A 37 -4.25 -23.66 23.13
N GLN A 38 -5.07 -23.06 22.24
CA GLN A 38 -5.81 -21.78 22.37
C GLN A 38 -5.10 -20.49 21.90
N THR A 39 -3.95 -20.59 21.24
CA THR A 39 -3.30 -19.42 20.62
C THR A 39 -3.68 -19.27 19.14
N THR A 40 -3.88 -18.03 18.69
CA THR A 40 -4.02 -17.69 17.27
C THR A 40 -2.66 -17.28 16.70
N LEU A 41 -2.21 -17.95 15.64
CA LEU A 41 -1.07 -17.54 14.84
C LEU A 41 -1.52 -16.53 13.79
N PHE A 42 -1.19 -15.25 13.99
CA PHE A 42 -1.44 -14.18 13.03
C PHE A 42 -0.13 -13.85 12.30
N ALA A 43 -0.09 -14.01 10.98
CA ALA A 43 1.12 -13.82 10.18
C ALA A 43 0.90 -12.89 8.97
N SER A 44 1.96 -12.26 8.47
CA SER A 44 1.94 -11.51 7.21
C SER A 44 2.18 -12.43 6.01
N SER A 45 1.62 -12.07 4.85
CA SER A 45 1.67 -12.87 3.61
C SER A 45 3.07 -13.08 3.01
N VAL A 46 4.10 -12.43 3.55
CA VAL A 46 5.50 -12.67 3.18
C VAL A 46 6.00 -14.00 3.76
N LEU A 47 5.49 -14.41 4.92
CA LEU A 47 5.87 -15.67 5.55
C LEU A 47 5.29 -16.85 4.76
N ASN A 48 6.14 -17.80 4.38
CA ASN A 48 5.67 -19.11 3.93
C ASN A 48 5.11 -19.92 5.11
N LEU A 49 3.82 -19.73 5.39
CA LEU A 49 3.13 -20.36 6.52
C LEU A 49 3.10 -21.89 6.38
N SER A 50 2.94 -22.38 5.15
CA SER A 50 2.89 -23.83 4.87
C SER A 50 4.19 -24.53 5.26
N GLU A 51 5.33 -23.89 4.99
CA GLU A 51 6.65 -24.38 5.38
C GLU A 51 6.84 -24.30 6.90
N LEU A 52 6.49 -23.17 7.52
CA LEU A 52 6.62 -23.01 8.97
C LEU A 52 5.85 -24.09 9.74
N ILE A 53 4.60 -24.37 9.37
CA ILE A 53 3.79 -25.41 10.03
C ILE A 53 4.38 -26.80 9.78
N GLY A 54 4.91 -27.05 8.58
CA GLY A 54 5.57 -28.33 8.26
C GLY A 54 6.79 -28.61 9.14
N ILE A 55 7.58 -27.59 9.45
CA ILE A 55 8.77 -27.73 10.32
C ILE A 55 8.43 -27.58 11.81
N ARG A 56 7.34 -26.91 12.18
CA ARG A 56 6.81 -26.77 13.54
C ARG A 56 5.43 -27.42 13.70
N PRO A 57 5.34 -28.75 13.81
CA PRO A 57 4.06 -29.46 13.96
C PRO A 57 3.24 -29.01 15.17
N ASP A 58 3.89 -28.49 16.21
CA ASP A 58 3.23 -27.91 17.39
C ASP A 58 2.41 -26.65 17.10
N LEU A 59 2.68 -25.96 15.97
CA LEU A 59 1.87 -24.82 15.51
C LEU A 59 0.67 -25.23 14.66
N SER A 60 0.62 -26.48 14.17
CA SER A 60 -0.47 -26.98 13.31
C SER A 60 -1.87 -26.89 13.95
N PRO A 61 -2.06 -27.19 15.25
CA PRO A 61 -3.37 -27.10 15.90
C PRO A 61 -3.83 -25.68 16.21
N LEU A 62 -2.95 -24.68 16.07
CA LEU A 62 -3.32 -23.29 16.30
C LEU A 62 -4.31 -22.84 15.23
N LYS A 63 -5.09 -21.80 15.54
CA LYS A 63 -5.84 -21.09 14.50
C LYS A 63 -4.89 -20.20 13.72
N LYS A 64 -4.83 -20.32 12.40
CA LYS A 64 -3.88 -19.58 11.54
C LYS A 64 -4.61 -18.54 10.71
N ILE A 65 -4.21 -17.29 10.88
CA ILE A 65 -4.69 -16.15 10.13
C ILE A 65 -3.51 -15.58 9.34
N ILE A 66 -3.68 -15.45 8.03
CA ILE A 66 -2.71 -14.76 7.18
C ILE A 66 -3.28 -13.42 6.72
N TYR A 67 -2.48 -12.36 6.79
CA TYR A 67 -2.86 -11.03 6.37
C TYR A 67 -1.99 -10.53 5.21
N PHE A 68 -2.66 -10.22 4.10
CA PHE A 68 -2.05 -9.76 2.85
C PHE A 68 -1.96 -8.24 2.82
N HIS A 69 -0.74 -7.72 3.02
CA HIS A 69 -0.39 -6.34 2.69
C HIS A 69 -0.04 -6.19 1.20
N GLU A 70 0.50 -7.26 0.62
CA GLU A 70 0.97 -7.33 -0.75
C GLU A 70 0.69 -8.70 -1.37
N ASN A 71 0.64 -8.74 -2.70
CA ASN A 71 0.32 -9.90 -3.50
C ASN A 71 1.34 -10.09 -4.63
N GLN A 72 2.07 -11.20 -4.54
CA GLN A 72 3.17 -11.56 -5.45
C GLN A 72 2.69 -12.15 -6.79
N LEU A 73 1.38 -12.40 -6.95
CA LEU A 73 0.80 -12.94 -8.19
C LEU A 73 0.63 -11.85 -9.26
N ILE A 74 0.58 -10.58 -8.85
CA ILE A 74 0.49 -9.42 -9.75
C ILE A 74 1.58 -8.38 -9.52
N TYR A 75 2.61 -8.72 -8.73
CA TYR A 75 3.74 -7.83 -8.53
C TYR A 75 4.45 -7.57 -9.87
N PRO A 76 4.79 -6.32 -10.20
CA PRO A 76 5.39 -5.98 -11.47
C PRO A 76 6.77 -6.63 -11.60
N VAL A 77 6.84 -7.72 -12.36
CA VAL A 77 8.08 -8.28 -12.89
C VAL A 77 8.03 -8.16 -14.41
N GLN A 78 9.07 -7.55 -15.00
CA GLN A 78 9.15 -7.35 -16.45
C GLN A 78 9.10 -8.69 -17.22
N GLU A 79 9.57 -9.77 -16.58
CA GLU A 79 9.40 -11.15 -17.01
C GLU A 79 9.18 -12.03 -15.78
N ILE A 80 8.19 -12.92 -15.81
CA ILE A 80 7.99 -13.92 -14.75
C ILE A 80 9.06 -15.02 -14.94
N LYS A 81 10.18 -14.91 -14.24
CA LYS A 81 11.21 -15.97 -14.24
C LYS A 81 10.78 -17.10 -13.31
N SER A 82 11.38 -18.28 -13.46
CA SER A 82 11.08 -19.44 -12.59
C SER A 82 11.23 -19.14 -11.10
N ARG A 83 12.18 -18.26 -10.74
CA ARG A 83 12.42 -17.79 -9.36
C ARG A 83 11.34 -16.86 -8.83
N ASP A 84 10.60 -16.16 -9.71
CA ASP A 84 9.54 -15.23 -9.33
C ASP A 84 8.22 -15.97 -9.09
N VAL A 85 7.98 -17.04 -9.87
CA VAL A 85 6.87 -17.98 -9.65
C VAL A 85 6.89 -18.54 -8.22
N GLN A 86 8.08 -18.76 -7.65
CA GLN A 86 8.22 -19.27 -6.29
C GLN A 86 7.51 -18.39 -5.25
N TYR A 87 7.57 -17.06 -5.37
CA TYR A 87 6.92 -16.19 -4.39
C TYR A 87 5.39 -16.28 -4.48
N ALA A 88 4.86 -16.29 -5.70
CA ALA A 88 3.44 -16.47 -5.93
C ALA A 88 2.97 -17.86 -5.45
N TYR A 89 3.76 -18.90 -5.71
CA TYR A 89 3.51 -20.25 -5.21
C TYR A 89 3.50 -20.30 -3.68
N ASN A 90 4.49 -19.69 -3.01
CA ASN A 90 4.56 -19.63 -1.56
C ASN A 90 3.33 -18.95 -0.94
N GLN A 91 2.81 -17.90 -1.58
CA GLN A 91 1.57 -17.25 -1.12
C GLN A 91 0.34 -18.14 -1.33
N ILE A 92 0.26 -18.89 -2.44
CA ILE A 92 -0.81 -19.86 -2.68
C ILE A 92 -0.79 -20.97 -1.62
N THR A 93 0.37 -21.57 -1.33
CA THR A 93 0.47 -22.64 -0.32
C THR A 93 0.22 -22.11 1.09
N THR A 94 0.68 -20.89 1.38
CA THR A 94 0.37 -20.16 2.62
C THR A 94 -1.12 -19.98 2.81
N CYS A 95 -1.84 -19.55 1.77
CA CYS A 95 -3.29 -19.46 1.80
C CYS A 95 -3.92 -20.82 2.06
N LEU A 96 -3.45 -21.90 1.42
CA LEU A 96 -3.98 -23.25 1.65
C LEU A 96 -3.78 -23.72 3.10
N ALA A 97 -2.67 -23.37 3.73
CA ALA A 97 -2.37 -23.73 5.12
C ALA A 97 -3.13 -22.89 6.16
N ALA A 98 -3.52 -21.66 5.83
CA ALA A 98 -4.26 -20.77 6.74
C ALA A 98 -5.73 -21.20 6.94
N ASP A 99 -6.32 -20.87 8.08
CA ASP A 99 -7.77 -21.05 8.32
C ASP A 99 -8.56 -19.83 7.84
N ILE A 100 -7.97 -18.63 7.94
CA ILE A 100 -8.54 -17.37 7.46
C ILE A 100 -7.49 -16.62 6.65
N VAL A 101 -7.89 -16.10 5.49
CA VAL A 101 -7.07 -15.24 4.63
C VAL A 101 -7.67 -13.84 4.62
N LEU A 102 -6.92 -12.86 5.08
CA LEU A 102 -7.34 -11.47 5.15
C LEU A 102 -6.60 -10.65 4.09
N PHE A 103 -7.30 -9.80 3.37
CA PHE A 103 -6.72 -8.86 2.41
C PHE A 103 -7.00 -7.43 2.84
N ASN A 104 -6.01 -6.55 2.64
CA ASN A 104 -6.14 -5.13 2.95
C ASN A 104 -7.09 -4.35 2.02
N SER A 105 -7.60 -4.95 0.93
CA SER A 105 -8.57 -4.34 0.01
C SER A 105 -9.26 -5.39 -0.87
N GLU A 106 -10.42 -5.02 -1.44
CA GLU A 106 -11.12 -5.85 -2.44
C GLU A 106 -10.28 -6.00 -3.70
N PHE A 107 -9.57 -4.94 -4.11
CA PHE A 107 -8.61 -5.00 -5.21
C PHE A 107 -7.53 -6.06 -4.95
N ASN A 108 -6.91 -6.09 -3.77
CA ASN A 108 -5.87 -7.07 -3.46
C ASN A 108 -6.43 -8.51 -3.46
N MET A 109 -7.59 -8.73 -2.82
CA MET A 109 -8.25 -10.04 -2.80
C MET A 109 -8.63 -10.54 -4.20
N SER A 110 -9.35 -9.72 -4.96
CA SER A 110 -9.84 -10.09 -6.29
C SER A 110 -8.70 -10.30 -7.28
N SER A 111 -7.68 -9.44 -7.26
CA SER A 111 -6.49 -9.59 -8.12
C SER A 111 -5.68 -10.83 -7.76
N PHE A 112 -5.57 -11.20 -6.48
CA PHE A 112 -4.95 -12.45 -6.04
C PHE A 112 -5.71 -13.65 -6.60
N LEU A 113 -7.01 -13.76 -6.26
CA LEU A 113 -7.84 -14.90 -6.63
C LEU A 113 -7.93 -15.11 -8.15
N ASN A 114 -8.00 -14.02 -8.92
CA ASN A 114 -8.09 -14.08 -10.38
C ASN A 114 -6.77 -14.52 -11.04
N ASN A 115 -5.63 -14.33 -10.38
CA ASN A 115 -4.32 -14.70 -10.93
C ASN A 115 -3.78 -16.07 -10.47
N ILE A 116 -4.41 -16.74 -9.50
CA ILE A 116 -4.00 -18.10 -9.06
C ILE A 116 -3.84 -19.05 -10.25
N ASN A 117 -4.85 -19.11 -11.13
CA ASN A 117 -4.83 -20.03 -12.27
C ASN A 117 -3.72 -19.70 -13.28
N ARG A 118 -3.32 -18.43 -13.40
CA ARG A 118 -2.18 -18.03 -14.24
C ARG A 118 -0.88 -18.61 -13.71
N ILE A 119 -0.68 -18.56 -12.40
CA ILE A 119 0.51 -19.13 -11.74
C ILE A 119 0.52 -20.66 -11.84
N LEU A 120 -0.61 -21.32 -11.62
CA LEU A 120 -0.69 -22.78 -11.72
C LEU A 120 -0.45 -23.30 -13.15
N LYS A 121 -0.70 -22.49 -14.19
CA LYS A 121 -0.35 -22.83 -15.57
C LYS A 121 1.16 -22.88 -15.82
N CYS A 122 1.98 -22.27 -14.96
CA CYS A 122 3.44 -22.37 -15.03
C CYS A 122 3.96 -23.74 -14.56
N LEU A 123 3.15 -24.55 -13.87
CA LEU A 123 3.52 -25.92 -13.51
C LEU A 123 3.56 -26.79 -14.78
N PRO A 124 4.61 -27.61 -14.98
CA PRO A 124 4.79 -28.41 -16.19
C PRO A 124 3.69 -29.47 -16.35
N ASP A 125 3.30 -30.12 -15.25
CA ASP A 125 2.31 -31.20 -15.19
C ASP A 125 1.50 -31.15 -13.88
N HIS A 126 0.60 -32.13 -13.68
CA HIS A 126 -0.15 -32.37 -12.43
C HIS A 126 -0.78 -31.13 -11.75
N ARG A 127 -1.33 -30.21 -12.55
CA ARG A 127 -1.88 -28.95 -12.07
C ARG A 127 -3.07 -29.17 -11.11
N PRO A 128 -3.01 -28.66 -9.87
CA PRO A 128 -4.09 -28.83 -8.91
C PRO A 128 -5.34 -28.04 -9.34
N LYS A 129 -6.52 -28.63 -9.12
CA LYS A 129 -7.81 -28.03 -9.45
C LYS A 129 -8.46 -27.36 -8.24
N SER A 130 -9.35 -26.40 -8.50
CA SER A 130 -10.18 -25.72 -7.50
C SER A 130 -9.41 -24.99 -6.38
N ILE A 131 -8.13 -24.65 -6.61
CA ILE A 131 -7.32 -23.91 -5.63
C ILE A 131 -7.90 -22.52 -5.38
N LYS A 132 -8.35 -21.83 -6.45
CA LYS A 132 -9.05 -20.54 -6.33
C LYS A 132 -10.24 -20.63 -5.39
N ASP A 133 -11.10 -21.62 -5.59
CA ASP A 133 -12.35 -21.75 -4.82
C ASP A 133 -12.06 -22.07 -3.35
N LYS A 134 -11.10 -22.97 -3.08
CA LYS A 134 -10.66 -23.30 -1.71
C LYS A 134 -10.11 -22.09 -0.95
N ILE A 135 -9.35 -21.23 -1.63
CA ILE A 135 -8.81 -20.01 -1.00
C ILE A 135 -9.92 -18.96 -0.86
N ALA A 136 -10.80 -18.82 -1.85
CA ALA A 136 -11.90 -17.85 -1.81
C ALA A 136 -12.84 -18.09 -0.63
N LEU A 137 -13.17 -19.36 -0.30
CA LEU A 137 -14.07 -19.72 0.80
C LEU A 137 -13.64 -19.20 2.19
N LYS A 138 -12.36 -18.92 2.37
CA LYS A 138 -11.77 -18.42 3.63
C LYS A 138 -11.14 -17.03 3.48
N SER A 139 -11.30 -16.40 2.32
CA SER A 139 -10.80 -15.06 2.05
C SER A 139 -11.85 -14.02 2.42
N ARG A 140 -11.41 -12.91 3.04
CA ARG A 140 -12.24 -11.73 3.27
C ARG A 140 -11.38 -10.47 3.32
N VAL A 141 -12.02 -9.34 3.06
CA VAL A 141 -11.37 -8.03 3.20
C VAL A 141 -11.43 -7.56 4.64
N LEU A 142 -10.30 -7.10 5.14
CA LEU A 142 -10.16 -6.37 6.38
C LEU A 142 -9.14 -5.26 6.15
N TYR A 143 -9.63 -4.03 6.08
CA TYR A 143 -8.81 -2.86 5.80
C TYR A 143 -7.72 -2.65 6.86
N PHE A 144 -6.56 -2.17 6.41
CA PHE A 144 -5.44 -1.89 7.30
C PHE A 144 -5.78 -0.73 8.26
N PRO A 145 -5.54 -0.87 9.57
CA PRO A 145 -5.87 0.15 10.56
C PRO A 145 -4.96 1.36 10.42
N ILE A 146 -5.52 2.50 9.99
CA ILE A 146 -4.78 3.78 9.96
C ILE A 146 -5.17 4.61 11.17
N SER A 147 -4.17 5.15 11.86
CA SER A 147 -4.40 6.10 12.94
C SER A 147 -4.45 7.52 12.38
N PHE A 148 -5.58 8.20 12.57
CA PHE A 148 -5.84 9.55 12.10
C PHE A 148 -5.86 10.52 13.30
N PRO A 149 -4.72 11.14 13.66
CA PRO A 149 -4.64 11.98 14.84
C PRO A 149 -5.39 13.31 14.64
N MET A 150 -6.18 13.72 15.64
CA MET A 150 -6.90 14.99 15.60
C MET A 150 -5.95 16.16 15.36
N ARG A 151 -6.25 16.98 14.34
CA ARG A 151 -5.42 18.13 13.98
C ARG A 151 -6.14 19.18 13.15
N SER A 152 -5.66 20.42 13.23
CA SER A 152 -6.10 21.51 12.37
C SER A 152 -5.49 21.39 10.98
N ILE A 153 -6.34 21.47 9.95
CA ILE A 153 -5.89 21.63 8.57
C ILE A 153 -5.35 23.07 8.42
N LYS A 154 -4.16 23.24 7.84
CA LYS A 154 -3.58 24.57 7.62
C LYS A 154 -4.35 25.30 6.53
N GLU A 155 -4.47 26.62 6.67
CA GLU A 155 -4.99 27.46 5.60
C GLU A 155 -4.07 27.37 4.38
N LYS A 156 -4.67 27.24 3.20
CA LYS A 156 -3.96 27.03 1.95
C LYS A 156 -3.93 28.31 1.13
N SER A 157 -2.83 28.56 0.43
CA SER A 157 -2.66 29.73 -0.43
C SER A 157 -3.58 29.66 -1.65
N MET A 158 -4.44 30.66 -1.86
CA MET A 158 -5.30 30.71 -3.05
C MET A 158 -4.57 31.17 -4.31
N VAL A 159 -3.28 31.50 -4.23
CA VAL A 159 -2.49 32.08 -5.32
C VAL A 159 -1.61 31.05 -6.01
N VAL A 160 -1.02 30.11 -5.26
CA VAL A 160 -0.09 29.11 -5.80
C VAL A 160 -0.48 27.73 -5.31
N LEU A 161 -0.70 26.80 -6.23
CA LEU A 161 -1.02 25.42 -5.91
C LEU A 161 0.21 24.73 -5.33
N HIS A 162 0.04 24.09 -4.17
CA HIS A 162 1.04 23.22 -3.56
C HIS A 162 0.66 21.75 -3.78
N ILE A 163 1.47 21.05 -4.54
CA ILE A 163 1.31 19.64 -4.90
C ILE A 163 2.18 18.80 -3.98
N VAL A 164 1.65 17.70 -3.43
CA VAL A 164 2.46 16.73 -2.67
C VAL A 164 2.46 15.36 -3.34
N TRP A 165 3.63 14.73 -3.40
CA TRP A 165 3.80 13.33 -3.81
C TRP A 165 4.35 12.54 -2.61
N PRO A 166 3.48 11.85 -1.85
CA PRO A 166 3.86 11.24 -0.58
C PRO A 166 4.18 9.74 -0.75
N HIS A 167 5.19 9.41 -1.55
CA HIS A 167 5.53 8.02 -1.88
C HIS A 167 7.00 7.72 -1.64
N ARG A 168 7.33 6.45 -1.37
CA ARG A 168 8.73 6.00 -1.31
C ARG A 168 9.40 6.23 -2.66
N TRP A 169 10.70 6.53 -2.64
CA TRP A 169 11.47 6.82 -3.86
C TRP A 169 11.84 5.52 -4.60
N GLU A 170 10.82 4.87 -5.16
CA GLU A 170 10.91 3.57 -5.83
C GLU A 170 10.24 3.64 -7.21
N PHE A 171 10.68 2.80 -8.15
CA PHE A 171 10.19 2.79 -9.52
C PHE A 171 8.70 2.46 -9.65
N ASP A 172 8.17 1.57 -8.80
CA ASP A 172 6.76 1.14 -8.81
C ASP A 172 5.81 2.25 -8.37
N LYS A 173 6.31 3.32 -7.73
CA LYS A 173 5.53 4.50 -7.39
C LYS A 173 5.39 5.50 -8.55
N GLY A 174 6.02 5.22 -9.69
CA GLY A 174 5.92 6.00 -10.92
C GLY A 174 6.44 7.44 -10.84
N PRO A 175 7.64 7.70 -10.28
CA PRO A 175 8.17 9.06 -10.19
C PRO A 175 8.42 9.70 -11.56
N ASN A 176 8.74 8.94 -12.61
CA ASN A 176 8.91 9.47 -13.97
C ASN A 176 7.65 10.17 -14.46
N ASP A 177 6.52 9.46 -14.44
CA ASP A 177 5.23 9.97 -14.89
C ASP A 177 4.87 11.27 -14.13
N PHE A 178 5.12 11.31 -12.81
CA PHE A 178 4.90 12.50 -11.98
C PHE A 178 5.79 13.68 -12.39
N PHE A 179 7.10 13.48 -12.47
CA PHE A 179 8.03 14.57 -12.76
C PHE A 179 7.94 15.07 -14.20
N GLU A 180 7.62 14.20 -15.17
CA GLU A 180 7.35 14.62 -16.55
C GLU A 180 6.20 15.63 -16.64
N VAL A 181 5.13 15.42 -15.87
CA VAL A 181 4.01 16.37 -15.77
C VAL A 181 4.48 17.70 -15.19
N LEU A 182 5.26 17.68 -14.10
CA LEU A 182 5.76 18.90 -13.47
C LEU A 182 6.74 19.67 -14.35
N PHE A 183 7.62 18.98 -15.08
CA PHE A 183 8.51 19.60 -16.05
C PHE A 183 7.72 20.32 -17.14
N ARG A 184 6.65 19.69 -17.64
CA ARG A 184 5.78 20.31 -18.64
C ARG A 184 5.08 21.57 -18.09
N LEU A 185 4.57 21.52 -16.86
CA LEU A 185 3.99 22.70 -16.21
C LEU A 185 5.01 23.85 -16.10
N LYS A 186 6.25 23.54 -15.70
CA LYS A 186 7.34 24.53 -15.59
C LYS A 186 7.74 25.11 -16.95
N LEU A 187 7.86 24.28 -17.99
CA LEU A 187 8.17 24.71 -19.35
C LEU A 187 7.11 25.67 -19.92
N GLU A 188 5.85 25.51 -19.50
CA GLU A 188 4.75 26.40 -19.87
C GLU A 188 4.60 27.62 -18.94
N ASN A 189 5.57 27.86 -18.05
CA ASN A 189 5.59 28.96 -17.07
C ASN A 189 4.35 28.98 -16.14
N ILE A 190 3.81 27.81 -15.81
CA ILE A 190 2.70 27.68 -14.85
C ILE A 190 3.29 27.67 -13.44
N SER A 191 2.78 28.54 -12.56
CA SER A 191 3.24 28.63 -11.18
C SER A 191 2.68 27.52 -10.30
N PHE A 192 3.56 26.84 -9.56
CA PHE A 192 3.21 25.83 -8.57
C PHE A 192 4.36 25.62 -7.57
N GLN A 193 4.02 25.01 -6.43
CA GLN A 193 4.94 24.49 -5.44
C GLN A 193 4.82 22.97 -5.36
N VAL A 194 5.90 22.27 -5.02
CA VAL A 194 5.91 20.82 -4.87
C VAL A 194 6.64 20.37 -3.61
N SER A 195 6.02 19.44 -2.89
CA SER A 195 6.66 18.63 -1.86
C SER A 195 6.75 17.17 -2.32
N VAL A 196 7.97 16.65 -2.42
CA VAL A 196 8.23 15.24 -2.74
C VAL A 196 8.70 14.58 -1.46
N LEU A 197 7.82 13.83 -0.80
CA LEU A 197 8.11 13.17 0.46
C LEU A 197 8.51 11.71 0.20
N GLY A 198 9.26 11.12 1.11
CA GLY A 198 9.51 9.67 1.11
C GLY A 198 10.94 9.29 1.50
N GLU A 199 11.07 8.10 2.07
CA GLU A 199 12.37 7.50 2.38
C GLU A 199 13.09 7.08 1.08
N MET A 200 14.41 7.27 1.07
CA MET A 200 15.30 6.78 0.01
C MET A 200 15.80 5.38 0.37
N TYR A 201 15.69 4.44 -0.56
CA TYR A 201 16.26 3.10 -0.42
C TYR A 201 17.51 2.94 -1.30
N SER A 202 18.02 1.72 -1.43
CA SER A 202 19.32 1.44 -2.06
C SER A 202 19.42 1.82 -3.53
N GLU A 203 18.30 1.87 -4.26
CA GLU A 203 18.26 2.31 -5.66
C GLU A 203 17.28 3.47 -5.79
N VAL A 204 17.81 4.67 -6.02
CA VAL A 204 17.01 5.87 -6.27
C VAL A 204 16.96 6.12 -7.78
N PRO A 205 15.77 6.23 -8.39
CA PRO A 205 15.64 6.58 -9.79
C PRO A 205 16.32 7.93 -10.14
N GLU A 206 17.07 7.99 -11.26
CA GLU A 206 17.81 9.19 -11.70
C GLU A 206 16.94 10.44 -11.86
N ILE A 207 15.64 10.25 -12.09
CA ILE A 207 14.65 11.32 -12.25
C ILE A 207 14.59 12.25 -11.03
N PHE A 208 14.87 11.75 -9.81
CA PHE A 208 14.81 12.57 -8.60
C PHE A 208 15.91 13.65 -8.60
N GLU A 209 17.14 13.30 -8.99
CA GLU A 209 18.24 14.28 -9.08
C GLU A 209 17.98 15.30 -10.18
N LYS A 210 17.52 14.84 -11.35
CA LYS A 210 17.08 15.74 -12.43
C LYS A 210 15.96 16.67 -11.95
N ALA A 211 14.98 16.15 -11.24
CA ALA A 211 13.85 16.93 -10.74
C ALA A 211 14.28 17.97 -9.71
N LYS A 212 15.19 17.61 -8.80
CA LYS A 212 15.76 18.53 -7.81
C LYS A 212 16.45 19.73 -8.46
N GLN A 213 17.15 19.51 -9.57
CA GLN A 213 17.80 20.58 -10.33
C GLN A 213 16.79 21.43 -11.11
N VAL A 214 15.89 20.81 -11.88
CA VAL A 214 14.95 21.52 -12.76
C VAL A 214 13.87 22.27 -11.98
N LEU A 215 13.39 21.70 -10.87
CA LEU A 215 12.28 22.23 -10.07
C LEU A 215 12.75 22.96 -8.80
N SER A 216 14.03 23.33 -8.70
CA SER A 216 14.63 23.92 -7.49
C SER A 216 13.82 25.08 -6.90
N GLU A 217 13.32 25.98 -7.73
CA GLU A 217 12.49 27.15 -7.34
C GLU A 217 11.06 26.79 -6.94
N ASN A 218 10.59 25.60 -7.30
CA ASN A 218 9.24 25.10 -7.03
C ASN A 218 9.20 24.23 -5.78
N ILE A 219 10.34 23.69 -5.34
CA ILE A 219 10.43 22.72 -4.26
C ILE A 219 10.24 23.40 -2.90
N VAL A 220 9.29 22.89 -2.12
CA VAL A 220 9.08 23.24 -0.71
C VAL A 220 9.74 22.22 0.21
N GLN A 221 9.58 20.93 -0.09
CA GLN A 221 10.19 19.82 0.65
C GLN A 221 10.63 18.72 -0.33
N PHE A 222 11.80 18.11 -0.11
CA PHE A 222 12.32 17.06 -1.00
C PHE A 222 13.10 15.99 -0.22
N GLY A 223 12.47 14.82 -0.07
CA GLY A 223 13.04 13.65 0.60
C GLY A 223 12.34 13.28 1.90
N TYR A 224 13.06 12.53 2.72
CA TYR A 224 12.57 12.03 3.99
C TYR A 224 12.33 13.15 5.01
N VAL A 225 11.37 12.94 5.90
CA VAL A 225 11.05 13.85 7.01
C VAL A 225 11.12 13.05 8.29
N ASP A 226 11.93 13.51 9.25
CA ASP A 226 12.34 12.70 10.40
C ASP A 226 11.28 12.49 11.49
N SER A 227 10.21 13.31 11.49
CA SER A 227 9.10 13.17 12.43
C SER A 227 7.75 13.02 11.73
N LYS A 228 6.86 12.26 12.36
CA LYS A 228 5.50 12.02 11.86
C LYS A 228 4.70 13.32 11.86
N GLU A 229 4.92 14.19 12.84
CA GLU A 229 4.31 15.51 12.96
C GLU A 229 4.72 16.42 11.80
N SER A 230 6.02 16.47 11.46
CA SER A 230 6.52 17.26 10.33
C SER A 230 6.00 16.72 8.99
N TYR A 231 5.94 15.39 8.82
CA TYR A 231 5.34 14.76 7.65
C TYR A 231 3.90 15.23 7.45
N TYR A 232 3.11 15.12 8.51
CA TYR A 232 1.73 15.56 8.56
C TYR A 232 1.59 17.09 8.33
N ASP A 233 2.50 17.90 8.84
CA ASP A 233 2.53 19.34 8.60
C ASP A 233 2.71 19.70 7.13
N VAL A 234 3.57 18.98 6.41
CA VAL A 234 3.71 19.14 4.95
C VAL A 234 2.43 18.72 4.23
N LEU A 235 1.83 17.58 4.61
CA LEU A 235 0.56 17.16 4.01
C LEU A 235 -0.54 18.21 4.22
N SER A 236 -0.66 18.77 5.43
CA SER A 236 -1.70 19.75 5.75
C SER A 236 -1.56 21.09 5.03
N SER A 237 -0.36 21.43 4.54
CA SER A 237 -0.11 22.65 3.76
C SER A 237 -0.26 22.44 2.26
N ALA A 238 -0.40 21.20 1.79
CA ALA A 238 -0.57 20.88 0.38
C ALA A 238 -2.04 20.90 -0.04
N HIS A 239 -2.29 21.31 -1.27
CA HIS A 239 -3.63 21.38 -1.88
C HIS A 239 -4.06 20.04 -2.45
N VAL A 240 -3.15 19.40 -3.17
CA VAL A 240 -3.41 18.20 -3.96
C VAL A 240 -2.36 17.17 -3.62
N ALA A 241 -2.79 15.96 -3.31
CA ALA A 241 -1.91 14.81 -3.18
C ALA A 241 -2.00 14.01 -4.49
N VAL A 242 -0.86 13.71 -5.09
CA VAL A 242 -0.79 12.98 -6.36
C VAL A 242 -0.21 11.60 -6.10
N SER A 243 -0.85 10.57 -6.63
CA SER A 243 -0.21 9.28 -6.85
C SER A 243 -0.05 9.02 -8.33
N THR A 244 1.12 8.52 -8.69
CA THR A 244 1.43 7.97 -10.02
C THR A 244 1.83 6.50 -9.93
N ALA A 245 1.40 5.83 -8.85
CA ALA A 245 1.79 4.47 -8.58
C ALA A 245 1.37 3.51 -9.70
N LYS A 246 2.32 2.67 -10.09
CA LYS A 246 2.14 1.52 -10.99
C LYS A 246 1.82 0.26 -10.18
N HIS A 247 2.06 0.31 -8.87
CA HIS A 247 1.70 -0.75 -7.93
C HIS A 247 1.29 -0.18 -6.56
N GLU A 248 0.09 -0.54 -6.11
CA GLU A 248 -0.48 -0.16 -4.82
C GLU A 248 -1.64 -1.07 -4.44
N PHE A 249 -1.69 -1.52 -3.18
CA PHE A 249 -2.76 -2.40 -2.69
C PHE A 249 -3.66 -1.73 -1.65
N PHE A 250 -3.24 -0.59 -1.07
CA PHE A 250 -4.06 0.12 -0.09
C PHE A 250 -3.90 1.65 -0.10
N GLY A 251 -2.69 2.19 -0.29
CA GLY A 251 -2.49 3.63 -0.44
C GLY A 251 -2.58 4.45 0.86
N VAL A 252 -1.93 3.97 1.93
CA VAL A 252 -1.92 4.63 3.27
C VAL A 252 -1.57 6.11 3.17
N SER A 253 -0.49 6.46 2.46
CA SER A 253 -0.03 7.85 2.37
C SER A 253 -1.02 8.78 1.66
N MET A 254 -1.78 8.25 0.70
CA MET A 254 -2.84 9.00 0.02
C MET A 254 -4.05 9.24 0.94
N LEU A 255 -4.41 8.24 1.76
CA LEU A 255 -5.45 8.39 2.78
C LEU A 255 -5.04 9.40 3.86
N GLU A 256 -3.79 9.35 4.31
CA GLU A 256 -3.22 10.34 5.25
C GLU A 256 -3.22 11.75 4.66
N ALA A 257 -2.85 11.92 3.39
CA ALA A 257 -2.90 13.22 2.72
C ALA A 257 -4.32 13.74 2.56
N THR A 258 -5.26 12.85 2.22
CA THR A 258 -6.69 13.18 2.11
C THR A 258 -7.29 13.57 3.45
N TYR A 259 -6.87 12.90 4.53
CA TYR A 259 -7.22 13.24 5.91
C TYR A 259 -6.66 14.62 6.29
N CYS A 260 -5.45 14.95 5.84
CA CYS A 260 -4.85 16.28 6.02
C CYS A 260 -5.47 17.37 5.12
N GLY A 261 -6.54 17.05 4.37
CA GLY A 261 -7.29 18.02 3.59
C GLY A 261 -6.76 18.25 2.18
N CYS A 262 -5.89 17.38 1.65
CA CYS A 262 -5.53 17.40 0.23
C CYS A 262 -6.69 16.83 -0.61
N PHE A 263 -6.92 17.40 -1.79
CA PHE A 263 -7.65 16.72 -2.85
C PHE A 263 -6.79 15.57 -3.41
N PRO A 264 -7.24 14.30 -3.35
CA PRO A 264 -6.48 13.20 -3.93
C PRO A 264 -6.66 13.17 -5.44
N LEU A 265 -5.56 13.07 -6.17
CA LEU A 265 -5.50 12.87 -7.62
C LEU A 265 -4.71 11.59 -7.90
N VAL A 266 -5.41 10.52 -8.26
CA VAL A 266 -4.91 9.14 -8.27
C VAL A 266 -5.28 8.43 -9.58
N PRO A 267 -4.56 7.38 -10.01
CA PRO A 267 -4.88 6.71 -11.26
C PRO A 267 -6.19 5.93 -11.16
N ASN A 268 -6.92 5.82 -12.27
CA ASN A 268 -8.09 4.96 -12.41
C ASN A 268 -7.69 3.48 -12.57
N SER A 269 -6.95 2.96 -11.60
CA SER A 269 -6.43 1.59 -11.56
C SER A 269 -6.01 1.24 -10.13
N LEU A 270 -5.57 0.00 -9.92
CA LEU A 270 -5.13 -0.49 -8.60
C LEU A 270 -6.27 -0.43 -7.57
N VAL A 271 -5.95 -0.16 -6.31
CA VAL A 271 -6.93 0.02 -5.23
C VAL A 271 -7.67 1.36 -5.30
N TYR A 272 -7.20 2.33 -6.08
CA TYR A 272 -7.69 3.70 -5.98
C TYR A 272 -9.19 3.87 -6.31
N PRO A 273 -9.76 3.20 -7.33
CA PRO A 273 -11.21 3.24 -7.57
C PRO A 273 -12.06 2.62 -6.45
N GLU A 274 -11.49 1.78 -5.60
CA GLU A 274 -12.19 1.24 -4.41
C GLU A 274 -12.28 2.28 -3.29
N ILE A 275 -11.30 3.20 -3.22
CA ILE A 275 -11.16 4.15 -2.11
C ILE A 275 -11.71 5.53 -2.47
N TYR A 276 -11.48 6.00 -3.69
CA TYR A 276 -11.71 7.37 -4.10
C TYR A 276 -12.81 7.47 -5.16
N PRO A 277 -13.68 8.49 -5.10
CA PRO A 277 -14.72 8.71 -6.10
C PRO A 277 -14.14 9.11 -7.45
N GLN A 278 -14.95 8.98 -8.51
CA GLN A 278 -14.53 9.15 -9.90
C GLN A 278 -13.83 10.48 -10.20
N GLN A 279 -14.21 11.57 -9.50
CA GLN A 279 -13.62 12.90 -9.67
C GLN A 279 -12.14 12.99 -9.25
N CYS A 280 -11.68 12.06 -8.41
CA CYS A 280 -10.28 11.95 -7.99
C CYS A 280 -9.43 11.13 -8.95
N LEU A 281 -10.05 10.45 -9.93
CA LEU A 281 -9.40 9.47 -10.79
C LEU A 281 -8.97 10.09 -12.13
N TYR A 282 -7.72 9.90 -12.51
CA TYR A 282 -7.22 10.23 -13.85
C TYR A 282 -6.93 8.97 -14.68
N LYS A 283 -7.07 9.06 -15.99
CA LYS A 283 -6.97 7.90 -16.91
C LYS A 283 -5.55 7.60 -17.39
N ASN A 284 -4.76 8.63 -17.64
CA ASN A 284 -3.40 8.55 -18.17
C ASN A 284 -2.62 9.83 -17.85
N ASN A 285 -1.34 9.88 -18.23
CA ASN A 285 -0.47 11.00 -17.88
C ASN A 285 -0.93 12.35 -18.50
N GLU A 286 -1.55 12.32 -19.68
CA GLU A 286 -2.12 13.53 -20.30
C GLU A 286 -3.34 14.06 -19.53
N ASP A 287 -4.18 13.17 -19.02
CA ASP A 287 -5.31 13.53 -18.14
C ASP A 287 -4.80 14.11 -16.82
N LEU A 288 -3.81 13.47 -16.19
CA LEU A 288 -3.15 13.98 -14.99
C LEU A 288 -2.60 15.40 -15.21
N TYR A 289 -1.87 15.62 -16.31
CA TYR A 289 -1.35 16.94 -16.66
C TYR A 289 -2.46 17.97 -16.84
N LYS A 290 -3.53 17.65 -17.59
CA LYS A 290 -4.65 18.59 -17.81
C LYS A 290 -5.34 18.97 -16.50
N GLN A 291 -5.56 18.00 -15.61
CA GLN A 291 -6.17 18.24 -14.31
C GLN A 291 -5.26 19.09 -13.42
N LEU A 292 -3.97 18.76 -13.30
CA LEU A 292 -3.03 19.57 -12.52
C LEU A 292 -2.87 20.98 -13.08
N LYS A 293 -2.76 21.14 -14.40
CA LYS A 293 -2.72 22.48 -15.04
C LYS A 293 -3.93 23.31 -14.66
N LYS A 294 -5.14 22.73 -14.71
CA LYS A 294 -6.37 23.41 -14.30
C LYS A 294 -6.31 23.87 -12.85
N LEU A 295 -5.82 23.02 -11.94
CA LEU A 295 -5.69 23.34 -10.51
C LEU A 295 -4.57 24.36 -10.24
N CYS A 296 -3.49 24.37 -11.02
CA CYS A 296 -2.45 25.38 -10.88
C CYS A 296 -2.94 26.77 -11.32
N LEU A 297 -3.77 26.83 -12.36
CA LEU A 297 -4.36 28.08 -12.84
C LEU A 297 -5.45 28.63 -11.91
N ASP A 298 -6.10 27.76 -11.13
CA ASP A 298 -7.08 28.13 -10.10
C ASP A 298 -6.94 27.22 -8.87
N PRO A 299 -6.06 27.57 -7.92
CA PRO A 299 -5.86 26.77 -6.71
C PRO A 299 -7.12 26.64 -5.83
N SER A 300 -8.03 27.62 -5.89
CA SER A 300 -9.29 27.60 -5.13
C SER A 300 -10.19 26.42 -5.51
N LEU A 301 -10.09 25.97 -6.77
CA LEU A 301 -10.81 24.79 -7.26
C LEU A 301 -10.41 23.51 -6.50
N SER A 302 -9.15 23.36 -6.10
CA SER A 302 -8.71 22.18 -5.34
C SER A 302 -9.37 22.10 -3.96
N VAL A 303 -9.57 23.25 -3.31
CA VAL A 303 -10.24 23.35 -2.01
C VAL A 303 -11.72 23.02 -2.15
N LYS A 304 -12.38 23.59 -3.17
CA LYS A 304 -13.78 23.28 -3.48
C LYS A 304 -13.98 21.80 -3.81
N LEU A 305 -13.17 21.25 -4.72
CA LEU A 305 -13.23 19.83 -5.07
C LEU A 305 -13.01 18.94 -3.86
N ARG A 306 -12.12 19.32 -2.93
CA ARG A 306 -11.94 18.56 -1.70
C ARG A 306 -13.17 18.62 -0.80
N GLN A 307 -13.81 19.79 -0.64
CA GLN A 307 -15.03 19.96 0.14
C GLN A 307 -16.20 19.14 -0.44
N ASP A 308 -16.33 19.13 -1.77
CA ASP A 308 -17.35 18.38 -2.51
C ASP A 308 -17.03 16.86 -2.58
N CYS A 309 -15.87 16.42 -2.05
CA CYS A 309 -15.44 15.03 -2.11
C CYS A 309 -15.82 14.27 -0.83
N GLU A 310 -16.87 13.46 -0.94
CA GLU A 310 -17.27 12.52 0.09
C GLU A 310 -16.35 11.29 0.10
N ILE A 311 -15.43 11.24 1.05
CA ILE A 311 -14.56 10.10 1.31
C ILE A 311 -14.76 9.70 2.78
N ASP A 312 -15.30 8.52 3.02
CA ASP A 312 -15.41 7.95 4.37
C ASP A 312 -14.03 7.49 4.86
N ILE A 313 -13.23 8.44 5.35
CA ILE A 313 -11.88 8.16 5.89
C ILE A 313 -11.99 7.27 7.14
N GLU A 314 -13.04 7.45 7.94
CA GLU A 314 -13.29 6.67 9.15
C GLU A 314 -13.47 5.17 8.86
N LYS A 315 -13.94 4.80 7.65
CA LYS A 315 -13.95 3.41 7.17
C LYS A 315 -12.59 2.72 7.34
N TYR A 316 -11.50 3.46 7.21
CA TYR A 316 -10.11 2.97 7.26
C TYR A 316 -9.41 3.26 8.60
N SER A 317 -10.12 3.81 9.59
CA SER A 317 -9.52 4.15 10.88
C SER A 317 -9.26 2.92 11.73
N ASP A 318 -8.21 2.97 12.56
CA ASP A 318 -7.92 1.99 13.60
C ASP A 318 -9.12 1.77 14.54
N THR A 319 -9.87 2.83 14.84
CA THR A 319 -11.04 2.82 15.70
C THR A 319 -12.17 1.93 15.14
N ARG A 320 -12.41 1.96 13.82
CA ARG A 320 -13.40 1.08 13.18
C ARG A 320 -12.86 -0.31 12.84
N SER A 321 -11.57 -0.43 12.54
CA SER A 321 -10.99 -1.68 12.05
C SER A 321 -10.51 -2.59 13.18
N ILE A 322 -9.86 -2.08 14.23
CA ILE A 322 -9.33 -2.89 15.34
C ILE A 322 -10.40 -3.80 15.96
N PRO A 323 -11.63 -3.35 16.27
CA PRO A 323 -12.66 -4.25 16.80
C PRO A 323 -12.91 -5.48 15.92
N LYS A 324 -12.90 -5.31 14.59
CA LYS A 324 -13.06 -6.39 13.61
C LYS A 324 -11.86 -7.34 13.60
N TYR A 325 -10.63 -6.81 13.75
CA TYR A 325 -9.44 -7.65 13.95
C TYR A 325 -9.58 -8.51 15.21
N LEU A 326 -9.98 -7.90 16.33
CA LEU A 326 -10.14 -8.60 17.61
C LEU A 326 -11.22 -9.69 17.55
N GLU A 327 -12.35 -9.41 16.91
CA GLU A 327 -13.41 -10.40 16.65
C GLU A 327 -12.87 -11.59 15.86
N ILE A 328 -12.20 -11.31 14.74
CA ILE A 328 -11.64 -12.35 13.88
C ILE A 328 -10.56 -13.17 14.59
N ILE A 329 -9.76 -12.56 15.48
CA ILE A 329 -8.74 -13.28 16.26
C ILE A 329 -9.39 -14.18 17.32
N LYS A 330 -10.44 -13.70 18.00
CA LYS A 330 -11.08 -14.37 19.15
C LYS A 330 -12.11 -15.44 18.79
N CYS A 331 -12.82 -15.31 17.66
CA CYS A 331 -13.85 -16.29 17.27
C CYS A 331 -13.22 -17.68 17.07
N SER A 332 -13.44 -18.61 17.99
CA SER A 332 -12.86 -19.97 17.95
C SER A 332 -13.69 -20.87 17.04
#